data_AF-A0A7I8V7N0-F1
#
_entry.id   AF-A0A7I8V7N0-F1
#
_cell.length_a   1.000
_cell.length_b   1.000
_cell.length_c   1.000
_cell.angle_alpha   90.00
_cell.angle_beta   90.00
_cell.angle_gamma   90.00
#
_symmetry.space_group_name_H-M   'P 1'
#
loop_
_entity.id
_entity.type
_entity.pdbx_description
1 polymer ?
#
loop_
_entity_poly.entity_id
_entity_poly.type
_entity_poly.pdbx_seq_one_letter_code
_entity_poly.pdbx_strand_id
1 'polypeptide(L)'
;MSILLTAGKKGVSKPKSAKPKKKASQPRNLQTPSGDPTPPMSTDNTKVWYWMCDDEPTTVMYSEKTGEVWANGSYWDTNQYFSEEGIAIDFNFLVNQTEQAQMHSGRIKRIEHNARAIYELYVDGCMIIEHKNYEASPPANYQDKKDN
;
A
#
# COMPACT_ATOMS: atom_id res chain seq x y z
N MET A 1 -72.13 -14.72 -17.58
CA MET A 1 -72.13 -13.37 -18.19
C MET A 1 -70.90 -12.64 -17.68
N SER A 2 -69.94 -12.40 -18.58
CA SER A 2 -68.66 -11.77 -18.30
C SER A 2 -68.77 -10.26 -18.44
N ILE A 3 -68.08 -9.51 -17.57
CA ILE A 3 -67.89 -8.07 -17.74
C ILE A 3 -66.40 -7.76 -17.49
N LEU A 4 -65.74 -7.28 -18.54
CA LEU A 4 -64.35 -6.83 -18.58
C LEU A 4 -64.13 -5.59 -17.68
N LEU A 5 -63.06 -5.59 -16.89
CA LEU A 5 -62.49 -4.38 -16.29
C LEU A 5 -60.94 -4.39 -16.41
N THR A 6 -60.50 -3.72 -17.47
CA THR A 6 -59.38 -2.78 -17.58
C THR A 6 -58.08 -3.02 -16.78
N ALA A 7 -57.07 -3.61 -17.42
CA ALA A 7 -55.68 -3.53 -16.98
C ALA A 7 -54.93 -2.40 -17.72
N GLY A 8 -54.79 -1.23 -17.09
CA GLY A 8 -53.89 -0.17 -17.53
C GLY A 8 -52.44 -0.53 -17.20
N LYS A 9 -51.68 -0.95 -18.21
CA LYS A 9 -50.24 -1.25 -18.09
C LYS A 9 -49.44 0.06 -18.19
N LYS A 10 -49.27 0.79 -17.07
CA LYS A 10 -48.30 1.89 -17.00
C LYS A 10 -46.90 1.29 -16.86
N GLY A 11 -46.07 1.50 -17.89
CA GLY A 11 -44.66 1.15 -17.87
C GLY A 11 -43.94 1.92 -16.77
N VAL A 12 -43.34 1.20 -15.82
CA VAL A 12 -42.39 1.75 -14.87
C VAL A 12 -41.00 1.58 -15.47
N SER A 13 -40.45 2.68 -15.96
CA SER A 13 -39.06 2.81 -16.34
C SER A 13 -38.18 2.60 -15.10
N LYS A 14 -37.38 1.54 -15.09
CA LYS A 14 -36.30 1.36 -14.12
C LYS A 14 -35.27 2.49 -14.32
N PRO A 15 -34.89 3.24 -13.28
CA PRO A 15 -33.77 4.17 -13.38
C PRO A 15 -32.49 3.36 -13.58
N LYS A 16 -31.80 3.59 -14.70
CA LYS A 16 -30.43 3.12 -14.93
C LYS A 16 -29.55 3.78 -13.87
N SER A 17 -29.14 3.00 -12.87
CA SER A 17 -28.07 3.37 -11.95
C SER A 17 -26.82 3.66 -12.78
N ALA A 18 -26.43 4.93 -12.84
CA ALA A 18 -25.18 5.34 -13.44
C ALA A 18 -24.03 4.72 -12.64
N LYS A 19 -23.31 3.78 -13.26
CA LYS A 19 -22.05 3.26 -12.73
C LYS A 19 -21.11 4.46 -12.51
N PRO A 20 -20.54 4.66 -11.31
CA PRO A 20 -19.51 5.67 -11.14
C PRO A 20 -18.33 5.30 -12.04
N LYS A 21 -17.95 6.24 -12.92
CA LYS A 21 -16.75 6.14 -13.75
C LYS A 21 -15.55 6.06 -12.80
N LYS A 22 -14.92 4.89 -12.71
CA LYS A 22 -13.60 4.71 -12.12
C LYS A 22 -12.67 5.71 -12.80
N LYS A 23 -12.20 6.72 -12.07
CA LYS A 23 -11.06 7.52 -12.49
C LYS A 23 -9.87 6.57 -12.46
N ALA A 24 -9.39 6.19 -13.63
CA ALA A 24 -8.09 5.54 -13.75
C ALA A 24 -7.06 6.49 -13.11
N SER A 25 -6.51 6.08 -11.98
CA SER A 25 -5.37 6.74 -11.35
C SER A 25 -4.24 6.75 -12.37
N GLN A 26 -3.85 7.94 -12.81
CA GLN A 26 -2.66 8.08 -13.64
C GLN A 26 -1.47 7.47 -12.87
N PRO A 27 -0.63 6.64 -13.51
CA PRO A 27 0.62 6.21 -12.89
C PRO A 27 1.41 7.46 -12.56
N ARG A 28 1.78 7.63 -11.28
CA ARG A 28 2.68 8.70 -10.87
C ARG A 28 4.01 8.40 -11.57
N ASN A 29 4.35 9.27 -12.52
CA ASN A 29 5.51 9.16 -13.37
C ASN A 29 6.77 9.10 -12.48
N LEU A 30 7.24 7.89 -12.18
CA LEU A 30 8.58 7.66 -11.66
C LEU A 30 9.52 7.94 -12.83
N GLN A 31 9.87 9.22 -13.00
CA GLN A 31 10.99 9.60 -13.83
C GLN A 31 12.22 8.87 -13.31
N THR A 32 12.70 7.92 -14.10
CA THR A 32 14.04 7.36 -14.03
C THR A 32 15.02 8.34 -14.68
N PRO A 33 15.87 9.06 -13.94
CA PRO A 33 17.17 9.44 -14.45
C PRO A 33 18.14 8.29 -14.18
N SER A 34 18.94 7.95 -15.19
CA SER A 34 20.11 7.08 -15.09
C SER A 34 20.91 7.31 -13.80
N GLY A 35 21.04 6.28 -12.98
CA GLY A 35 21.71 6.29 -11.69
C GLY A 35 20.90 5.41 -10.75
N ASP A 36 21.55 4.54 -9.97
CA ASP A 36 20.89 3.59 -9.06
C ASP A 36 19.60 4.16 -8.47
N PRO A 37 18.45 3.49 -8.61
CA PRO A 37 17.21 3.97 -8.04
C PRO A 37 17.33 3.82 -6.52
N THR A 38 17.88 4.84 -5.86
CA THR A 38 17.84 4.93 -4.41
C THR A 38 16.36 4.94 -4.04
N PRO A 39 15.87 3.90 -3.35
CA PRO A 39 14.46 3.81 -3.02
C PRO A 39 14.07 4.99 -2.11
N PRO A 40 12.82 5.48 -2.20
CA PRO A 40 12.37 6.55 -1.34
C PRO A 40 12.49 6.14 0.13
N MET A 41 12.77 7.11 0.99
CA MET A 41 12.85 6.88 2.43
C MET A 41 11.47 6.97 3.06
N SER A 42 11.27 6.21 4.15
CA SER A 42 10.09 6.38 5.00
C SER A 42 10.06 7.78 5.63
N THR A 43 8.86 8.32 5.78
CA THR A 43 8.56 9.59 6.43
C THR A 43 7.51 9.37 7.53
N ASP A 44 7.18 10.42 8.27
CA ASP A 44 6.16 10.34 9.32
C ASP A 44 4.81 9.83 8.78
N ASN A 45 4.42 10.23 7.57
CA ASN A 45 3.11 9.92 6.99
C ASN A 45 3.14 8.82 5.90
N THR A 46 4.32 8.40 5.47
CA THR A 46 4.48 7.41 4.40
C THR A 46 5.53 6.39 4.80
N LYS A 47 5.13 5.13 4.91
CA LYS A 47 6.04 4.01 5.17
C LYS A 47 6.50 3.42 3.85
N VAL A 48 7.78 3.12 3.76
CA VAL A 48 8.39 2.55 2.57
C VAL A 48 9.14 1.28 2.96
N TRP A 49 8.96 0.24 2.17
CA TRP A 49 9.70 -1.01 2.25
C TRP A 49 10.40 -1.24 0.91
N TYR A 50 11.66 -1.65 0.97
CA TYR A 50 12.48 -1.94 -0.21
C TYR A 50 13.24 -3.24 0.00
N TRP A 51 13.11 -4.17 -0.94
CA TRP A 51 13.78 -5.47 -0.91
C TRP A 51 13.85 -6.09 -2.31
N MET A 52 14.52 -7.24 -2.44
CA MET A 52 14.53 -8.03 -3.67
C MET A 52 13.41 -9.07 -3.63
N CYS A 53 12.51 -9.04 -4.61
CA CYS A 53 11.42 -10.02 -4.79
C CYS A 53 11.55 -10.58 -6.21
N ASP A 54 11.56 -11.91 -6.38
CA ASP A 54 11.75 -12.55 -7.70
C ASP A 54 12.94 -11.98 -8.51
N ASP A 55 14.08 -11.77 -7.83
CA ASP A 55 15.31 -11.17 -8.38
C ASP A 55 15.14 -9.73 -8.94
N GLU A 56 14.03 -9.05 -8.64
CA GLU A 56 13.74 -7.68 -9.02
C GLU A 56 13.66 -6.74 -7.80
N PRO A 57 14.21 -5.51 -7.88
CA PRO A 57 14.10 -4.53 -6.82
C PRO A 57 12.63 -4.09 -6.66
N THR A 58 12.07 -4.37 -5.49
CA THR A 58 10.66 -4.12 -5.18
C THR A 58 10.53 -3.04 -4.12
N THR A 59 9.64 -2.08 -4.37
CA THR A 59 9.30 -1.02 -3.43
C THR A 59 7.81 -1.04 -3.14
N VAL A 60 7.44 -1.09 -1.86
CA VAL A 60 6.07 -0.86 -1.39
C VAL A 60 6.02 0.41 -0.57
N MET A 61 5.01 1.25 -0.84
CA MET A 61 4.75 2.48 -0.11
C MET A 61 3.32 2.45 0.43
N TYR A 62 3.17 2.81 1.70
CA TYR A 62 1.88 2.97 2.35
C TYR A 62 1.73 4.39 2.88
N SER A 63 0.64 5.07 2.52
CA SER A 63 0.32 6.39 3.06
C SER A 63 -0.66 6.28 4.22
N GLU A 64 -0.23 6.69 5.40
CA GLU A 64 -1.10 6.75 6.59
C GLU A 64 -2.26 7.74 6.42
N LYS A 65 -2.04 8.80 5.61
CA LYS A 65 -3.03 9.85 5.39
C LYS A 65 -4.18 9.41 4.50
N THR A 66 -3.88 8.65 3.44
CA THR A 66 -4.88 8.24 2.44
C THR A 66 -5.30 6.78 2.57
N GLY A 67 -4.54 5.96 3.31
CA GLY A 67 -4.74 4.51 3.37
C GLY A 67 -4.34 3.78 2.08
N GLU A 68 -3.68 4.47 1.15
CA GLU A 68 -3.32 3.93 -0.16
C GLU A 68 -2.02 3.12 -0.09
N VAL A 69 -1.99 2.01 -0.82
CA VAL A 69 -0.80 1.20 -1.03
C VAL A 69 -0.36 1.29 -2.48
N TRP A 70 0.94 1.50 -2.66
CA TRP A 70 1.60 1.56 -3.95
C TRP A 70 2.72 0.53 -3.98
N ALA A 71 2.81 -0.27 -5.03
CA ALA A 71 3.91 -1.21 -5.23
C ALA A 71 4.52 -0.98 -6.62
N ASN A 72 5.84 -0.82 -6.70
CA ASN A 72 6.59 -0.56 -7.93
C ASN A 72 5.96 0.57 -8.78
N GLY A 73 5.55 1.65 -8.11
CA GLY A 73 4.95 2.83 -8.75
C GLY A 73 3.49 2.69 -9.16
N SER A 74 2.87 1.52 -8.95
CA SER A 74 1.47 1.25 -9.30
C SER A 74 0.60 1.24 -8.05
N TYR A 75 -0.59 1.82 -8.16
CA TYR A 75 -1.62 1.78 -7.12
C TYR A 75 -2.26 0.38 -7.06
N TRP A 76 -2.48 -0.14 -5.86
CA TRP A 76 -3.17 -1.40 -5.65
C TRP A 76 -4.40 -1.22 -4.76
N ASP A 77 -5.49 -1.89 -5.15
CA ASP A 77 -6.70 -1.93 -4.35
C ASP A 77 -6.42 -2.66 -3.03
N THR A 78 -6.84 -2.07 -1.93
CA THR A 78 -6.60 -2.58 -0.58
C THR A 78 -7.91 -2.99 0.10
N ASN A 79 -7.84 -4.04 0.91
CA ASN A 79 -8.91 -4.43 1.82
C ASN A 79 -8.45 -4.14 3.25
N GLN A 80 -8.98 -3.07 3.82
CA GLN A 80 -8.73 -2.71 5.21
C GLN A 80 -9.77 -3.36 6.12
N TYR A 81 -9.31 -3.97 7.21
CA TYR A 81 -10.19 -4.51 8.24
C TYR A 81 -9.67 -4.20 9.64
N PHE A 82 -10.63 -4.14 10.57
CA PHE A 82 -10.40 -3.85 11.97
C PHE A 82 -10.62 -5.13 12.77
N SER A 83 -9.67 -5.47 13.62
CA SER A 83 -9.70 -6.64 14.48
C SER A 83 -9.34 -6.24 15.91
N GLU A 84 -9.49 -7.17 16.84
CA GLU A 84 -9.04 -6.98 18.24
C GLU A 84 -7.52 -6.75 18.33
N GLU A 85 -6.76 -7.29 17.36
CA GLU A 85 -5.30 -7.11 17.25
C GLU A 85 -4.91 -5.77 16.61
N GLY A 86 -5.87 -4.97 16.15
CA GLY A 86 -5.65 -3.68 15.50
C GLY A 86 -6.09 -3.64 14.04
N ILE A 87 -5.43 -2.79 13.25
CA ILE A 87 -5.76 -2.54 11.85
C ILE A 87 -4.85 -3.38 10.96
N ALA A 88 -5.44 -4.07 9.99
CA ALA A 88 -4.70 -4.76 8.95
C ALA A 88 -5.21 -4.37 7.56
N ILE A 89 -4.29 -4.36 6.60
CA ILE A 89 -4.53 -3.94 5.22
C ILE A 89 -3.97 -5.03 4.32
N ASP A 90 -4.85 -5.75 3.64
CA ASP A 90 -4.46 -6.78 2.68
C ASP A 90 -4.49 -6.22 1.26
N PHE A 91 -3.49 -6.58 0.47
CA PHE A 91 -3.38 -6.20 -0.93
C PHE A 91 -2.66 -7.32 -1.70
N ASN A 92 -2.87 -7.36 -3.01
CA ASN A 92 -2.08 -8.21 -3.88
C ASN A 92 -1.36 -7.33 -4.88
N PHE A 93 -0.17 -7.74 -5.30
CA PHE A 93 0.59 -6.99 -6.30
C PHE A 93 1.41 -7.92 -7.18
N LEU A 94 1.78 -7.40 -8.35
CA LEU A 94 2.72 -8.02 -9.28
C LEU A 94 4.05 -7.28 -9.18
N VAL A 95 5.15 -8.03 -9.08
CA VAL A 95 6.51 -7.45 -9.06
C VAL A 95 6.88 -6.91 -10.43
N ASN A 96 6.60 -7.67 -11.49
CA ASN A 96 6.81 -7.26 -12.88
C ASN A 96 5.48 -7.29 -13.66
N GLN A 97 5.43 -6.62 -14.82
CA GLN A 97 4.23 -6.57 -15.69
C GLN A 97 4.32 -7.56 -16.86
N THR A 98 5.02 -8.68 -16.68
CA THR A 98 5.14 -9.70 -17.72
C THR A 98 3.97 -10.69 -17.63
N GLU A 99 3.70 -11.43 -18.71
CA GLU A 99 2.66 -12.48 -18.70
C GLU A 99 2.96 -13.63 -17.71
N GLN A 100 4.21 -13.72 -17.25
CA GLN A 100 4.67 -14.74 -16.29
C GLN A 100 4.79 -14.17 -14.87
N ALA A 101 4.34 -12.94 -14.63
CA ALA A 101 4.41 -12.29 -13.33
C ALA A 101 3.64 -13.09 -12.27
N GLN A 102 4.33 -13.45 -11.18
CA GLN A 102 3.70 -14.04 -10.02
C GLN A 102 2.94 -12.96 -9.24
N MET A 103 1.73 -13.30 -8.78
CA MET A 103 0.98 -12.48 -7.84
C MET A 103 1.46 -12.76 -6.42
N HIS A 104 1.85 -11.71 -5.71
CA HIS A 104 2.25 -11.77 -4.31
C HIS A 104 1.16 -11.22 -3.40
N SER A 105 1.01 -11.82 -2.23
CA SER A 105 0.07 -11.37 -1.21
C SER A 105 0.79 -10.49 -0.20
N GLY A 106 0.41 -9.23 -0.14
CA GLY A 106 0.88 -8.25 0.83
C GLY A 106 -0.12 -8.05 1.98
N ARG A 107 0.39 -7.92 3.19
CA ARG A 107 -0.37 -7.54 4.39
C ARG A 107 0.41 -6.50 5.19
N ILE A 108 -0.19 -5.35 5.44
CA ILE A 108 0.34 -4.36 6.38
C ILE A 108 -0.44 -4.47 7.68
N LYS A 109 0.27 -4.68 8.79
CA LYS A 109 -0.30 -4.67 10.15
C LYS A 109 0.11 -3.39 10.86
N ARG A 110 -0.85 -2.69 11.46
CA ARG A 110 -0.60 -1.58 12.37
C ARG A 110 -0.57 -2.11 13.80
N ILE A 111 0.58 -1.98 14.44
CA ILE A 111 0.81 -2.37 15.84
C ILE A 111 1.03 -1.11 16.66
N GLU A 112 0.46 -1.06 17.86
CA GLU A 112 0.71 0.03 18.79
C GLU A 112 1.84 -0.36 19.75
N HIS A 113 2.92 0.42 19.76
CA HIS A 113 4.05 0.21 20.64
C HIS A 113 4.46 1.55 21.27
N ASN A 114 4.44 1.63 22.61
CA ASN A 114 4.77 2.83 23.36
C ASN A 114 4.04 4.10 22.87
N ALA A 115 2.72 4.00 22.67
CA ALA A 115 1.86 5.08 22.15
C ALA A 115 2.23 5.58 20.74
N ARG A 116 2.99 4.80 19.96
CA ARG A 116 3.28 5.06 18.54
C ARG A 116 2.73 3.93 17.69
N ALA A 117 2.19 4.28 16.52
CA ALA A 117 1.81 3.31 15.51
C ALA A 117 3.06 2.86 14.73
N ILE A 118 3.31 1.56 14.73
CA ILE A 118 4.33 0.91 13.89
C ILE A 118 3.58 0.12 12.83
N TYR A 119 4.11 0.12 11.61
CA TYR A 119 3.55 -0.65 10.50
C TYR A 119 4.54 -1.73 10.08
N GLU A 120 4.07 -2.96 10.06
CA GLU A 120 4.83 -4.12 9.62
C GLU A 120 4.26 -4.61 8.29
N LEU A 121 5.12 -4.77 7.29
CA LEU A 121 4.76 -5.35 6.01
C LEU A 121 5.11 -6.85 6.03
N TYR A 122 4.15 -7.66 5.61
CA TYR A 122 4.32 -9.08 5.34
C TYR A 122 4.03 -9.33 3.86
N VAL A 123 4.94 -10.02 3.17
CA VAL A 123 4.77 -10.44 1.77
C VAL A 123 4.94 -11.95 1.72
N ASP A 124 3.91 -12.66 1.25
CA ASP A 124 3.87 -14.14 1.20
C ASP A 124 4.22 -14.82 2.53
N GLY A 125 3.89 -14.16 3.65
CA GLY A 125 4.18 -14.62 5.00
C GLY A 125 5.54 -14.21 5.55
N CYS A 126 6.41 -13.59 4.74
CA CYS A 126 7.69 -13.06 5.17
C CYS A 126 7.58 -11.60 5.62
N MET A 127 8.10 -11.28 6.81
CA MET A 127 8.15 -9.90 7.30
C MET A 127 9.26 -9.11 6.59
N ILE A 128 8.92 -7.94 6.09
CA ILE A 128 9.83 -7.02 5.42
C ILE A 128 10.15 -5.84 6.33
N ILE A 129 11.44 -5.55 6.48
CA ILE A 129 11.92 -4.45 7.34
C ILE A 129 11.66 -3.10 6.65
N GLU A 130 11.11 -2.15 7.39
CA GLU A 130 10.85 -0.80 6.90
C GLU A 130 12.16 -0.09 6.53
N HIS A 131 12.18 0.55 5.36
CA HIS A 131 13.33 1.29 4.87
C HIS A 131 13.39 2.66 5.57
N LYS A 132 14.21 2.73 6.63
CA LYS A 132 14.47 3.94 7.44
C LYS A 132 15.90 4.42 7.28
N ASN A 133 16.10 5.73 7.45
CA ASN A 133 17.43 6.26 7.64
C ASN A 133 17.95 5.73 8.97
N TYR A 134 18.99 4.90 8.94
CA TYR A 134 19.85 4.73 10.09
C TYR A 134 20.57 6.07 10.29
N GLU A 135 20.05 6.95 11.14
CA GLU A 135 20.92 7.93 11.77
C GLU A 135 21.92 7.13 12.61
N ALA A 136 23.12 6.94 12.06
CA ALA A 136 24.24 6.48 12.83
C ALA A 136 24.35 7.41 14.05
N SER A 137 24.08 6.89 15.25
CA SER A 137 24.36 7.62 16.47
C SER A 137 25.80 8.12 16.39
N PRO A 138 26.08 9.42 16.63
CA PRO A 138 27.44 9.90 16.59
C PRO A 138 28.30 9.03 17.51
N PRO A 139 29.51 8.60 17.09
CA PRO A 139 30.36 7.80 17.95
C PRO A 139 30.52 8.54 19.27
N ALA A 140 30.31 7.82 20.37
CA ALA A 140 30.52 8.34 21.70
C ALA A 140 31.88 9.03 21.74
N ASN A 141 31.86 10.33 21.99
CA ASN A 141 33.03 11.18 22.04
C ASN A 141 33.95 10.63 23.15
N TYR A 142 34.96 9.84 22.78
CA TYR A 142 36.02 9.43 23.69
C TYR A 142 36.82 10.69 24.00
N GLN A 143 36.44 11.40 25.07
CA GLN A 143 37.32 12.34 25.72
C GLN A 143 38.51 11.54 26.25
N ASP A 144 39.58 11.53 25.47
CA ASP A 144 40.90 11.14 25.87
C ASP A 144 41.29 12.04 27.05
N LYS A 145 41.18 11.50 28.27
CA LYS A 145 41.79 12.10 29.46
C LYS A 145 43.30 12.00 29.25
N LYS A 146 43.88 13.02 28.61
CA LYS A 146 45.31 13.27 28.77
C LYS A 146 45.52 13.91 30.13
N ASP A 147 45.83 13.05 31.09
CA ASP A 147 46.65 13.42 32.21
C ASP A 147 47.99 13.96 31.66
N ASN A 148 48.26 15.24 31.91
CA ASN A 148 49.59 15.74 32.29
C ASN A 148 49.50 17.16 32.85
#